data_AF-A0A663F3L1-F1
#
_entry.id   AF-A0A663F3L1-F1
#
_cell.length_a   1.000
_cell.length_b   1.000
_cell.length_c   1.000
_cell.angle_alpha   90.00
_cell.angle_beta   90.00
_cell.angle_gamma   90.00
#
_symmetry.space_group_name_H-M   'P 1'
#
loop_
_entity.id
_entity.type
_entity.pdbx_description
1 polymer ?
#
loop_
_entity_poly.entity_id
_entity_poly.type
_entity_poly.pdbx_seq_one_letter_code
_entity_poly.pdbx_strand_id
1 'polypeptide(L)'
;KCDLFSFQENGWGSALAERLVRKCDVVNRGVSGYNTRWAKLILPRLITRSTSAESTVAVTIFFGANDSALKDLNPKQHVPLEEYSANLKSMIQYLKSVDITEDRIILITPPPLQESAWEKECLAKGKRMIQRGRISAFYRQSVSY
;
A
#
# COMPACT_ATOMS: atom_id res chain seq x y z
N LYS A 1 7.14 7.55 9.98
CA LYS A 1 8.46 7.01 9.57
C LYS A 1 8.28 6.36 8.21
N CYS A 2 8.97 6.80 7.15
CA CYS A 2 8.84 6.20 5.82
C CYS A 2 9.17 4.70 5.89
N ASP A 3 8.53 3.91 5.03
CA ASP A 3 8.81 2.48 4.95
C ASP A 3 10.18 2.23 4.31
N LEU A 4 11.22 2.21 5.14
CA LEU A 4 12.58 2.00 4.66
C LEU A 4 12.85 0.56 4.20
N PHE A 5 11.98 -0.40 4.52
CA PHE A 5 12.18 -1.81 4.18
C PHE A 5 12.22 -2.04 2.66
N SER A 6 11.48 -1.24 1.88
CA SER A 6 11.48 -1.41 0.42
C SER A 6 12.83 -1.05 -0.24
N PHE A 7 13.65 -0.20 0.42
CA PHE A 7 14.95 0.25 -0.09
C PHE A 7 16.15 -0.35 0.69
N GLN A 8 15.91 -1.39 1.50
CA GLN A 8 16.99 -2.18 2.10
C GLN A 8 17.63 -3.13 1.09
N GLU A 9 18.72 -3.79 1.49
CA GLU A 9 19.32 -4.88 0.73
C GLU A 9 18.26 -5.97 0.47
N ASN A 10 18.13 -6.42 -0.78
CA ASN A 10 17.06 -7.31 -1.26
C ASN A 10 15.63 -6.76 -1.17
N GLY A 11 15.45 -5.46 -0.89
CA GLY A 11 14.17 -4.78 -0.94
C GLY A 11 13.64 -4.62 -2.37
N TRP A 12 12.32 -4.75 -2.56
CA TRP A 12 11.71 -4.68 -3.89
C TRP A 12 11.88 -3.32 -4.57
N GLY A 13 11.90 -2.23 -3.79
CA GLY A 13 12.13 -0.87 -4.29
C GLY A 13 13.57 -0.70 -4.80
N SER A 14 14.57 -1.23 -4.09
CA SER A 14 15.96 -1.28 -4.53
C SER A 14 16.09 -2.07 -5.84
N ALA A 15 15.50 -3.27 -5.91
CA ALA A 15 15.55 -4.12 -7.09
C ALA A 15 14.83 -3.50 -8.30
N LEU A 16 13.77 -2.71 -8.07
CA LEU A 16 13.09 -1.96 -9.12
C LEU A 16 13.94 -0.78 -9.60
N ALA A 17 14.53 -0.02 -8.67
CA ALA A 17 15.40 1.12 -8.99
C ALA A 17 16.63 0.68 -9.79
N GLU A 18 17.24 -0.45 -9.45
CA GLU A 18 18.35 -1.04 -10.20
C GLU A 18 17.94 -1.41 -11.64
N ARG A 19 16.78 -2.05 -11.82
CA ARG A 19 16.27 -2.44 -13.15
C ARG A 19 15.87 -1.25 -14.02
N LEU A 20 15.42 -0.17 -13.40
CA LEU A 20 14.96 1.05 -14.08
C LEU A 20 16.03 2.15 -14.10
N VAL A 21 17.26 1.81 -13.72
CA VAL A 21 18.38 2.75 -13.73
C VAL A 21 18.50 3.41 -15.11
N ARG A 22 18.63 4.74 -15.10
CA ARG A 22 18.68 5.60 -16.32
C ARG A 22 17.40 5.62 -17.17
N LYS A 23 16.29 5.02 -16.72
CA LYS A 23 14.98 5.09 -17.38
C LYS A 23 14.00 5.96 -16.61
N CYS A 24 13.90 5.74 -15.29
CA CYS A 24 13.12 6.58 -14.40
C CYS A 24 13.56 6.42 -12.93
N ASP A 25 13.23 7.42 -12.12
CA ASP A 25 13.47 7.37 -10.69
C ASP A 25 12.36 6.58 -9.97
N VAL A 26 12.75 5.74 -9.01
CA VAL A 26 11.82 5.04 -8.13
C VAL A 26 11.76 5.78 -6.79
N VAL A 27 10.63 6.43 -6.52
CA VAL A 27 10.45 7.24 -5.31
C VAL A 27 9.50 6.55 -4.33
N ASN A 28 10.00 6.23 -3.13
CA ASN A 28 9.16 5.67 -2.08
C ASN A 28 8.33 6.75 -1.36
N ARG A 29 7.00 6.62 -1.41
CA ARG A 29 6.07 7.44 -0.63
C ARG A 29 5.29 6.63 0.43
N GLY A 30 5.68 5.38 0.66
CA GLY A 30 5.12 4.48 1.65
C GLY A 30 5.51 4.85 3.07
N VAL A 31 4.55 4.69 3.99
CA VAL A 31 4.73 4.98 5.42
C VAL A 31 4.36 3.74 6.21
N SER A 32 5.30 3.23 7.01
CA SER A 32 5.10 2.00 7.77
C SER A 32 3.90 2.14 8.71
N GLY A 33 3.03 1.12 8.70
CA GLY A 33 1.82 1.05 9.51
C GLY A 33 0.61 1.79 8.93
N TYR A 34 0.73 2.52 7.81
CA TYR A 34 -0.40 3.24 7.25
C TYR A 34 -1.44 2.34 6.58
N ASN A 35 -2.71 2.69 6.76
CA ASN A 35 -3.86 2.10 6.06
C ASN A 35 -4.41 3.10 5.01
N THR A 36 -5.44 2.69 4.28
CA THR A 36 -6.03 3.52 3.22
C THR A 36 -6.67 4.82 3.71
N ARG A 37 -7.16 4.87 4.97
CA ARG A 37 -7.70 6.12 5.56
C ARG A 37 -6.64 7.21 5.59
N TRP A 38 -5.46 6.89 6.13
CA TRP A 38 -4.38 7.87 6.24
C TRP A 38 -3.73 8.15 4.89
N ALA A 39 -3.57 7.12 4.05
CA ALA A 39 -3.00 7.27 2.71
C ALA A 39 -3.79 8.27 1.87
N LYS A 40 -5.12 8.14 1.84
CA LYS A 40 -6.04 9.05 1.13
C LYS A 40 -5.85 10.51 1.56
N LEU A 41 -5.65 10.76 2.86
CA LEU A 41 -5.50 12.11 3.40
C LEU A 41 -4.15 12.75 3.04
N ILE A 42 -3.08 11.96 2.97
CA ILE A 42 -1.74 12.49 2.67
C ILE A 42 -1.43 12.54 1.18
N LEU A 43 -2.10 11.72 0.36
CA LEU A 43 -1.85 11.61 -1.08
C LEU A 43 -1.79 12.98 -1.78
N PRO A 44 -2.69 13.95 -1.50
CA PRO A 44 -2.63 15.25 -2.15
C PRO A 44 -1.42 16.12 -1.81
N ARG A 45 -0.67 15.77 -0.75
CA ARG A 45 0.59 16.43 -0.39
C ARG A 45 1.81 15.74 -1.00
N LEU A 46 1.66 14.48 -1.44
CA LEU A 46 2.75 13.66 -1.97
C LEU A 46 2.85 13.76 -3.48
N ILE A 47 1.70 13.83 -4.16
CA ILE A 47 1.58 13.88 -5.62
C ILE A 47 0.65 15.05 -5.93
N THR A 48 1.23 16.19 -6.29
CA THR A 48 0.49 17.38 -6.72
C THR A 48 0.59 17.53 -8.23
N ARG A 49 -0.37 18.24 -8.84
CA ARG A 49 -0.38 18.55 -10.28
C ARG A 49 0.94 19.10 -10.80
N SER A 50 1.57 20.01 -10.07
CA SER A 50 2.87 20.61 -10.41
C SER A 50 4.04 19.63 -10.39
N THR A 51 3.91 18.51 -9.67
CA THR A 51 4.94 17.48 -9.52
C THR A 51 4.69 16.29 -10.46
N SER A 52 3.45 16.09 -10.91
CA SER A 52 2.98 14.79 -11.43
C SER A 52 2.72 14.72 -12.93
N ALA A 53 2.26 15.80 -13.56
CA ALA A 53 1.58 15.69 -14.86
C ALA A 53 2.49 15.24 -16.03
N GLU A 54 3.73 15.69 -16.10
CA GLU A 54 4.60 15.40 -17.27
C GLU A 54 5.67 14.32 -17.02
N SER A 55 6.16 14.18 -15.79
CA SER A 55 7.31 13.30 -15.48
C SER A 55 6.94 11.97 -14.82
N THR A 56 5.71 11.80 -14.33
CA THR A 56 5.32 10.56 -13.65
C THR A 56 4.95 9.49 -14.66
N VAL A 57 5.79 8.46 -14.74
CA VAL A 57 5.61 7.31 -15.63
C VAL A 57 4.55 6.34 -15.09
N ALA A 58 4.55 6.10 -13.78
CA ALA A 58 3.56 5.24 -13.11
C ALA A 58 3.44 5.58 -11.61
N VAL A 59 2.28 5.29 -11.03
CA VAL A 59 2.00 5.35 -9.60
C VAL A 59 1.50 3.98 -9.13
N THR A 60 2.18 3.39 -8.16
CA THR A 60 1.74 2.14 -7.53
C THR A 60 0.96 2.44 -6.25
N ILE A 61 -0.27 1.96 -6.13
CA ILE A 61 -1.04 1.95 -4.86
C ILE A 61 -0.93 0.55 -4.26
N PHE A 62 -0.24 0.43 -3.12
CA PHE A 62 0.01 -0.86 -2.47
C PHE A 62 -0.42 -0.81 -0.99
N PHE A 63 -1.72 -1.00 -0.75
CA PHE A 63 -2.34 -0.99 0.58
C PHE A 63 -3.20 -2.25 0.81
N GLY A 64 -3.80 -2.39 2.00
CA GLY A 64 -4.71 -3.48 2.32
C GLY A 64 -4.20 -4.42 3.42
N ALA A 65 -2.88 -4.50 3.62
CA ALA A 65 -2.32 -5.33 4.69
C ALA A 65 -2.72 -4.78 6.07
N ASN A 66 -2.46 -3.50 6.35
CA ASN A 66 -2.82 -2.89 7.63
C ASN A 66 -4.35 -2.78 7.79
N ASP A 67 -5.06 -2.48 6.70
CA ASP A 67 -6.52 -2.39 6.64
C ASP A 67 -7.19 -3.71 7.09
N SER A 68 -6.61 -4.86 6.72
CA SER A 68 -7.13 -6.19 7.06
C SER A 68 -6.87 -6.65 8.51
N ALA A 69 -6.27 -5.79 9.34
CA ALA A 69 -6.09 -6.08 10.75
C ALA A 69 -7.43 -6.42 11.42
N LEU A 70 -7.42 -7.34 12.38
CA LEU A 70 -8.60 -7.73 13.15
C LEU A 70 -9.05 -6.56 14.02
N LYS A 71 -10.30 -6.12 13.84
CA LYS A 71 -10.89 -4.97 14.55
C LYS A 71 -10.70 -5.03 16.06
N ASP A 72 -10.90 -6.21 16.66
CA ASP A 72 -10.85 -6.36 18.12
C ASP A 72 -9.41 -6.36 18.68
N LEU A 73 -8.41 -6.68 17.84
CA LEU A 73 -7.01 -6.74 18.27
C LEU A 73 -6.21 -5.50 17.88
N ASN A 74 -6.58 -4.84 16.78
CA ASN A 74 -5.93 -3.63 16.30
C ASN A 74 -6.93 -2.70 15.57
N PRO A 75 -7.83 -2.05 16.33
CA PRO A 75 -8.86 -1.19 15.75
C PRO A 75 -8.28 0.05 15.06
N LYS A 76 -7.06 0.47 15.43
CA LYS A 76 -6.40 1.64 14.84
C LYS A 76 -6.05 1.44 13.38
N GLN A 77 -5.57 0.25 13.01
CA GLN A 77 -5.21 -0.06 11.62
C GLN A 77 -6.38 -0.62 10.83
N HIS A 78 -7.33 -1.30 11.48
CA HIS A 78 -8.49 -1.90 10.81
C HIS A 78 -9.33 -0.87 10.04
N VAL A 79 -9.60 -1.18 8.76
CA VAL A 79 -10.51 -0.42 7.89
C VAL A 79 -11.52 -1.40 7.31
N PRO A 80 -12.84 -1.21 7.51
CA PRO A 80 -13.86 -2.08 6.92
C PRO A 80 -13.72 -2.20 5.40
N LEU A 81 -14.03 -3.38 4.84
CA LEU A 81 -13.79 -3.69 3.43
C LEU A 81 -14.46 -2.70 2.45
N GLU A 82 -15.67 -2.27 2.77
CA GLU A 82 -16.42 -1.30 1.96
C GLU A 82 -15.72 0.06 1.95
N GLU A 83 -15.25 0.51 3.11
CA GLU A 83 -14.48 1.75 3.25
C GLU A 83 -13.11 1.65 2.57
N TYR A 84 -12.42 0.51 2.68
CA TYR A 84 -11.17 0.24 1.97
C TYR A 84 -11.37 0.41 0.45
N SER A 85 -12.42 -0.20 -0.10
CA SER A 85 -12.76 -0.10 -1.52
C SER A 85 -13.07 1.33 -1.94
N ALA A 86 -13.86 2.05 -1.13
CA ALA A 86 -14.15 3.47 -1.36
C ALA A 86 -12.90 4.35 -1.29
N ASN A 87 -11.97 4.06 -0.37
CA ASN A 87 -10.71 4.80 -0.25
C ASN A 87 -9.82 4.58 -1.48
N LEU A 88 -9.71 3.34 -1.98
CA LEU A 88 -8.97 3.06 -3.22
C LEU A 88 -9.55 3.85 -4.41
N LYS A 89 -10.88 3.81 -4.60
CA LYS A 89 -11.56 4.58 -5.66
C LYS A 89 -11.26 6.07 -5.53
N SER A 90 -11.32 6.60 -4.31
CA SER A 90 -11.07 8.03 -4.04
C SER A 90 -9.62 8.43 -4.33
N MET A 91 -8.65 7.56 -4.04
CA MET A 91 -7.24 7.78 -4.40
C MET A 91 -7.01 7.75 -5.92
N ILE A 92 -7.64 6.81 -6.64
CA ILE A 92 -7.59 6.74 -8.11
C ILE A 92 -8.19 7.99 -8.74
N GLN A 93 -9.37 8.43 -8.27
CA GLN A 93 -10.02 9.65 -8.72
C GLN A 93 -9.15 10.89 -8.46
N TYR A 94 -8.48 10.96 -7.31
CA TYR A 94 -7.55 12.04 -7.03
C TYR A 94 -6.37 12.05 -8.02
N LEU A 95 -5.73 10.91 -8.25
CA LEU A 95 -4.63 10.79 -9.21
C LEU A 95 -5.05 11.24 -10.62
N LYS A 96 -6.23 10.81 -11.07
CA LYS A 96 -6.84 11.28 -12.33
C LYS A 96 -7.03 12.80 -12.37
N SER A 97 -7.43 13.42 -11.25
CA SER A 97 -7.63 14.86 -11.15
C SER A 97 -6.33 15.69 -11.19
N VAL A 98 -5.18 15.06 -10.99
CA VAL A 98 -3.84 15.68 -11.10
C VAL A 98 -3.08 15.15 -12.32
N ASP A 99 -3.81 14.82 -13.38
CA ASP A 99 -3.31 14.45 -14.71
C ASP A 99 -2.51 13.13 -14.75
N ILE A 100 -2.65 12.24 -13.75
CA ILE A 100 -2.18 10.85 -13.86
C ILE A 100 -3.25 10.01 -14.55
N THR A 101 -2.96 9.59 -15.77
CA THR A 101 -3.87 8.76 -16.56
C THR A 101 -4.03 7.36 -15.95
N GLU A 102 -5.17 6.73 -16.21
CA GLU A 102 -5.54 5.44 -15.60
C GLU A 102 -4.54 4.31 -15.90
N ASP A 103 -4.00 4.29 -17.12
CA ASP A 103 -2.97 3.34 -17.58
C ASP A 103 -1.65 3.45 -16.81
N ARG A 104 -1.43 4.57 -16.10
CA ARG A 104 -0.26 4.80 -15.26
C ARG A 104 -0.51 4.46 -13.79
N ILE A 105 -1.74 4.09 -13.40
CA ILE A 105 -2.08 3.72 -12.02
C ILE A 105 -2.07 2.21 -11.89
N ILE A 106 -1.14 1.69 -11.10
CA ILE A 106 -0.98 0.25 -10.87
C ILE A 106 -1.44 -0.06 -9.45
N LEU A 107 -2.48 -0.88 -9.32
CA LEU A 107 -2.92 -1.39 -8.02
C LEU A 107 -2.18 -2.68 -7.68
N ILE A 108 -1.56 -2.73 -6.51
CA ILE A 108 -0.90 -3.92 -6.00
C ILE A 108 -1.72 -4.45 -4.82
N THR A 109 -2.21 -5.68 -4.95
CA THR A 109 -2.98 -6.34 -3.89
C THR A 109 -2.10 -6.62 -2.67
N PRO A 110 -2.65 -6.57 -1.44
CA PRO A 110 -1.88 -6.95 -0.25
C PRO A 110 -1.40 -8.41 -0.38
N PRO A 111 -0.17 -8.73 0.06
CA PRO A 111 0.38 -10.07 -0.11
C PRO A 111 -0.44 -11.14 0.62
N PRO A 112 -0.42 -12.40 0.16
CA PRO A 112 -0.99 -13.50 0.92
C PRO A 112 -0.31 -13.62 2.29
N LEU A 113 -1.11 -13.82 3.33
CA LEU A 113 -0.60 -14.02 4.69
C LEU A 113 -0.37 -15.52 4.93
N GLN A 114 0.88 -15.91 5.15
CA GLN A 114 1.19 -17.26 5.64
C GLN A 114 1.04 -17.29 7.16
N GLU A 115 -0.14 -17.68 7.63
CA GLU A 115 -0.54 -17.56 9.05
C GLU A 115 0.44 -18.26 10.01
N SER A 116 0.91 -19.47 9.69
CA SER A 116 1.80 -20.24 10.56
C SER A 116 3.18 -19.59 10.75
N ALA A 117 3.75 -19.01 9.69
CA ALA A 117 5.01 -18.27 9.79
C ALA A 117 4.82 -16.95 10.55
N TRP A 118 3.72 -16.26 10.27
CA TRP A 118 3.40 -15.00 10.94
C TRP A 118 3.12 -15.16 12.43
N GLU A 119 2.45 -16.25 12.82
CA GLU A 119 2.21 -16.58 14.22
C GLU A 119 3.52 -16.86 14.97
N LYS A 120 4.43 -17.65 14.38
CA LYS A 120 5.77 -17.89 14.95
C LYS A 120 6.54 -16.58 15.19
N GLU A 121 6.51 -15.68 14.20
CA GLU A 121 7.17 -14.37 14.30
C GLU A 121 6.53 -13.47 15.37
N CYS A 122 5.20 -13.49 15.48
CA CYS A 122 4.48 -12.77 16.53
C CYS A 122 4.88 -13.28 17.93
N LEU A 123 4.89 -14.60 18.12
CA LEU A 123 5.29 -15.24 19.37
C LEU A 123 6.75 -14.92 19.74
N ALA A 124 7.67 -14.99 18.78
CA ALA A 124 9.07 -14.62 18.99
C ALA A 124 9.24 -13.16 19.45
N LYS A 125 8.32 -12.27 19.05
CA LYS A 125 8.29 -10.85 19.44
C LYS A 125 7.42 -10.56 20.67
N GLY A 126 6.88 -11.59 21.34
CA GLY A 126 5.96 -11.43 22.48
C GLY A 126 4.64 -10.73 22.10
N LYS A 127 4.22 -10.82 20.84
CA LYS A 127 3.00 -10.20 20.30
C LYS A 127 1.98 -11.27 19.91
N ARG A 128 0.72 -10.85 19.85
CA ARG A 128 -0.37 -11.68 19.31
C ARG A 128 -0.52 -11.42 17.82
N MET A 129 -0.95 -12.44 17.08
CA MET A 129 -1.28 -12.29 15.67
C MET A 129 -2.52 -11.40 15.49
N ILE A 130 -2.39 -10.34 14.71
CA ILE A 130 -3.43 -9.31 14.51
C ILE A 130 -4.13 -9.38 13.15
N GLN A 131 -3.80 -10.34 12.30
CA GLN A 131 -4.35 -10.52 10.96
C GLN A 131 -4.68 -11.99 10.73
N ARG A 132 -5.60 -12.25 9.80
CA ARG A 132 -5.88 -13.60 9.29
C ARG A 132 -5.87 -13.60 7.76
N GLY A 133 -5.37 -14.67 7.18
CA GLY A 133 -5.30 -14.91 5.73
C GLY A 133 -6.68 -14.93 5.10
N ARG A 134 -7.68 -15.54 5.76
CA ARG A 134 -9.08 -15.53 5.30
C ARG A 134 -9.65 -14.12 5.19
N ILE A 135 -9.35 -13.25 6.15
CA ILE A 135 -9.85 -11.86 6.17
C ILE A 135 -9.12 -11.05 5.10
N SER A 136 -7.79 -11.18 5.05
CA SER A 136 -6.95 -10.51 4.05
C SER A 136 -7.30 -10.89 2.61
N ALA A 137 -7.90 -12.06 2.39
CA ALA A 137 -8.37 -12.50 1.07
C ALA A 137 -9.46 -11.59 0.50
N PHE A 138 -10.39 -11.12 1.33
CA PHE A 138 -11.44 -10.20 0.88
C PHE A 138 -10.86 -8.88 0.36
N TYR A 139 -9.82 -8.35 1.02
CA TYR A 139 -9.13 -7.12 0.59
C TYR A 139 -8.35 -7.31 -0.71
N ARG A 140 -7.85 -8.52 -0.98
CA ARG A 140 -7.23 -8.83 -2.28
C ARG A 140 -8.27 -8.83 -3.40
N GLN A 141 -9.43 -9.44 -3.14
CA GLN A 141 -10.51 -9.55 -4.12
C GLN A 141 -11.14 -8.19 -4.47
N SER A 142 -11.15 -7.23 -3.53
CA SER A 142 -11.77 -5.93 -3.76
C SER A 142 -10.92 -4.93 -4.56
N VAL A 143 -9.72 -5.33 -5.00
CA VAL A 143 -8.85 -4.51 -5.87
C VAL A 143 -9.18 -4.69 -7.36
N SER A 144 -9.94 -5.74 -7.71
CA SER A 144 -10.40 -5.96 -9.08
C SER A 144 -11.56 -5.03 -9.42
N TYR A 145 -11.37 -4.13 -10.38
CA TYR A 145 -12.40 -3.30 -11.02
C TYR A 145 -12.50 -3.64 -12.50
#